data_AF-A0A2D8RVV0-F1
#
_entry.id   AF-A0A2D8RVV0-F1
#
_cell.length_a   1.000
_cell.length_b   1.000
_cell.length_c   1.000
_cell.angle_alpha   90.00
_cell.angle_beta   90.00
_cell.angle_gamma   90.00
#
_symmetry.space_group_name_H-M   'P 1'
#
loop_
_entity.id
_entity.type
_entity.pdbx_description
1 polymer ?
#
loop_
_entity_poly.entity_id
_entity_poly.type
_entity_poly.pdbx_seq_one_letter_code
_entity_poly.pdbx_strand_id
1 'polypeptide(L)'
;MFRTDAHTTARNTVLALIAAALALTIPALPALPAMAGSGAPTGKWRTFDPDTGAPKTVVEITEADGTLTGTIVELLDDGETVCSACKGDRKDQPLVGMTILWGLTKDGEAWSGGTILRPANGKTANASLELKEDGSKLEVTGSKGFMSRSQTWERILEGTKPAFDNRS
;
A
#
# COMPACT_ATOMS: atom_id res chain seq x y z
N MET A 1 67.15 49.64 51.74
CA MET A 1 67.90 49.10 50.59
C MET A 1 67.58 47.61 50.53
N PHE A 2 67.02 47.16 49.39
CA PHE A 2 66.69 45.79 48.96
C PHE A 2 65.65 44.92 49.70
N ARG A 3 64.52 44.74 48.99
CA ARG A 3 63.62 43.57 48.85
C ARG A 3 64.24 42.21 49.20
N THR A 4 63.43 41.29 49.75
CA THR A 4 62.82 40.17 48.99
C THR A 4 61.77 39.40 49.81
N ASP A 5 60.62 39.17 49.18
CA ASP A 5 59.56 38.24 49.59
C ASP A 5 59.94 36.79 49.25
N ALA A 6 59.35 35.81 49.95
CA ALA A 6 58.34 34.90 49.38
C ALA A 6 58.31 33.47 49.98
N HIS A 7 57.09 32.91 49.88
CA HIS A 7 56.66 31.50 49.91
C HIS A 7 56.06 30.97 51.24
N THR A 8 54.72 30.86 51.43
CA THR A 8 53.65 30.08 50.72
C THR A 8 53.81 28.57 50.99
N THR A 9 52.84 27.76 51.47
CA THR A 9 51.42 27.90 51.81
C THR A 9 50.99 26.74 52.73
N ALA A 10 49.89 26.99 53.45
CA ALA A 10 49.28 26.14 54.46
C ALA A 10 48.63 24.83 53.95
N ARG A 11 48.56 23.90 54.90
CA ARG A 11 47.98 22.54 54.86
C ARG A 11 46.45 22.59 54.79
N ASN A 12 45.82 21.62 54.12
CA ASN A 12 44.37 21.43 54.19
C ASN A 12 44.01 19.98 54.52
N THR A 13 43.23 19.81 55.58
CA THR A 13 42.66 18.56 56.11
C THR A 13 41.13 18.62 55.96
N VAL A 14 40.49 17.43 56.06
CA VAL A 14 39.13 17.14 56.57
C VAL A 14 38.15 16.48 55.58
N LEU A 15 37.98 15.16 55.79
CA LEU A 15 36.78 14.30 55.91
C LEU A 15 35.50 14.51 55.05
N ALA A 16 35.22 13.44 54.28
CA ALA A 16 34.02 12.59 54.23
C ALA A 16 32.61 13.19 54.00
N LEU A 17 31.94 12.74 52.92
CA LEU A 17 30.50 12.43 52.90
C LEU A 17 30.22 11.28 51.91
N ILE A 18 29.53 10.24 52.40
CA ILE A 18 29.06 9.07 51.63
C ILE A 18 27.71 9.45 51.00
N ALA A 19 27.59 9.36 49.69
CA ALA A 19 26.32 9.49 48.98
C ALA A 19 25.97 8.16 48.29
N ALA A 20 24.90 7.51 48.75
CA ALA A 20 24.33 6.32 48.13
C ALA A 20 23.61 6.71 46.83
N ALA A 21 24.10 6.22 45.69
CA ALA A 21 23.44 6.36 44.40
C ALA A 21 22.79 5.02 44.01
N LEU A 22 21.47 4.95 44.07
CA LEU A 22 20.69 3.82 43.57
C LEU A 22 20.55 3.96 42.04
N ALA A 23 21.39 3.26 41.28
CA ALA A 23 21.34 3.27 39.83
C ALA A 23 20.17 2.41 39.33
N LEU A 24 19.05 3.05 38.97
CA LEU A 24 17.98 2.42 38.18
C LEU A 24 18.48 2.19 36.76
N THR A 25 18.98 0.99 36.48
CA THR A 25 19.26 0.54 35.11
C THR A 25 17.94 0.21 34.43
N ILE A 26 17.45 1.11 33.58
CA ILE A 26 16.32 0.82 32.69
C ILE A 26 16.84 -0.17 31.64
N PRO A 27 16.33 -1.41 31.56
CA PRO A 27 16.68 -2.30 30.47
C PRO A 27 16.14 -1.68 29.18
N ALA A 28 17.03 -1.33 28.25
CA ALA A 28 16.63 -0.88 26.93
C ALA A 28 15.93 -2.04 26.22
N LEU A 29 14.60 -1.97 26.08
CA LEU A 29 13.86 -2.93 25.26
C LEU A 29 14.35 -2.80 23.81
N PRO A 30 14.79 -3.88 23.16
CA PRO A 30 15.08 -3.85 21.74
C PRO A 30 13.77 -3.55 20.99
N ALA A 31 13.73 -2.43 20.28
CA ALA A 31 12.63 -2.12 19.38
C ALA A 31 12.61 -3.19 18.27
N LEU A 32 11.56 -4.01 18.25
CA LEU A 32 11.31 -4.92 17.13
C LEU A 32 11.07 -4.06 15.88
N PRO A 33 11.71 -4.36 14.74
CA PRO A 33 11.41 -3.65 13.50
C PRO A 33 9.94 -3.89 13.16
N ALA A 34 9.18 -2.80 13.03
CA ALA A 34 7.84 -2.86 12.47
C ALA A 34 7.98 -3.31 11.01
N MET A 35 7.48 -4.51 10.70
CA MET A 35 7.25 -4.94 9.33
C MET A 35 6.14 -4.05 8.78
N ALA A 36 6.50 -2.92 8.19
CA ALA A 36 5.59 -2.16 7.35
C ALA A 36 5.22 -3.09 6.19
N GLY A 37 4.01 -3.65 6.22
CA GLY A 37 3.43 -4.28 5.02
C GLY A 37 3.60 -3.30 3.87
N SER A 38 4.04 -3.77 2.72
CA SER A 38 4.33 -2.92 1.56
C SER A 38 3.12 -2.03 1.31
N GLY A 39 3.19 -0.74 1.69
CA GLY A 39 2.07 0.22 1.62
C GLY A 39 1.69 0.61 0.20
N ALA A 40 2.13 -0.17 -0.79
CA ALA A 40 1.79 -0.04 -2.19
C ALA A 40 0.68 -1.05 -2.53
N PRO A 41 -0.31 -0.65 -3.34
CA PRO A 41 -1.40 -1.54 -3.77
C PRO A 41 -0.96 -2.56 -4.83
N THR A 42 0.34 -2.73 -5.05
CA THR A 42 0.89 -3.75 -5.95
C THR A 42 0.50 -5.17 -5.52
N GLY A 43 0.31 -6.06 -6.50
CA GLY A 43 -0.09 -7.45 -6.30
C GLY A 43 -1.41 -7.78 -7.01
N LYS A 44 -1.95 -8.97 -6.72
CA LYS A 44 -3.18 -9.48 -7.35
C LYS A 44 -4.40 -9.22 -6.50
N TRP A 45 -5.48 -8.84 -7.17
CA TRP A 45 -6.73 -8.44 -6.56
C TRP A 45 -7.91 -9.11 -7.24
N ARG A 46 -8.80 -9.71 -6.45
CA ARG A 46 -10.07 -10.22 -6.92
C ARG A 46 -11.08 -9.07 -6.99
N THR A 47 -11.76 -8.97 -8.12
CA THR A 47 -12.88 -8.06 -8.34
C THR A 47 -14.21 -8.80 -8.25
N PHE A 48 -15.30 -8.05 -8.15
CA PHE A 48 -16.64 -8.60 -8.00
C PHE A 48 -17.60 -7.97 -9.00
N ASP A 49 -18.62 -8.73 -9.38
CA ASP A 49 -19.76 -8.20 -10.11
C ASP A 49 -20.60 -7.29 -9.19
N PRO A 50 -20.92 -6.05 -9.59
CA PRO A 50 -21.58 -5.10 -8.70
C PRO A 50 -23.06 -5.44 -8.43
N ASP A 51 -23.70 -6.26 -9.26
CA ASP A 51 -25.12 -6.60 -9.13
C ASP A 51 -25.30 -7.89 -8.31
N THR A 52 -24.41 -8.87 -8.50
CA THR A 52 -24.51 -10.20 -7.89
C THR A 52 -23.53 -10.43 -6.74
N GLY A 53 -22.44 -9.66 -6.66
CA GLY A 53 -21.36 -9.87 -5.71
C GLY A 53 -20.47 -11.08 -6.01
N ALA A 54 -20.67 -11.76 -7.15
CA ALA A 54 -19.85 -12.90 -7.53
C ALA A 54 -18.42 -12.48 -7.93
N PRO A 55 -17.39 -13.29 -7.66
CA PRO A 55 -16.03 -13.04 -8.18
C PRO A 55 -16.03 -12.90 -9.71
N LYS A 56 -15.37 -11.86 -10.22
CA LYS A 56 -15.44 -11.51 -11.65
C LYS A 56 -14.11 -11.67 -12.37
N THR A 57 -13.06 -11.01 -11.88
CA THR A 57 -11.71 -11.10 -12.47
C THR A 57 -10.62 -11.08 -11.41
N VAL A 58 -9.41 -11.45 -11.82
CA VAL A 58 -8.18 -11.10 -11.09
C VAL A 58 -7.46 -10.00 -11.86
N VAL A 59 -7.11 -8.93 -11.13
CA VAL A 59 -6.34 -7.79 -11.64
C VAL A 59 -4.99 -7.76 -10.93
N GLU A 60 -3.91 -7.79 -11.70
CA GLU A 60 -2.56 -7.58 -11.19
C GLU A 60 -2.20 -6.10 -11.32
N ILE A 61 -1.86 -5.48 -10.18
CA ILE A 61 -1.36 -4.12 -10.10
C ILE A 61 0.15 -4.16 -9.97
N THR A 62 0.83 -3.45 -10.86
CA THR A 62 2.29 -3.28 -10.88
C THR A 62 2.65 -1.80 -10.78
N GLU A 63 3.85 -1.52 -10.30
CA GLU A 63 4.40 -0.17 -10.22
C GLU A 63 5.66 -0.09 -11.10
N ALA A 64 5.72 0.92 -11.95
CA ALA A 64 6.91 1.28 -12.72
C ALA A 64 7.06 2.80 -12.70
N ASP A 65 8.28 3.28 -12.42
CA ASP A 65 8.59 4.72 -12.39
C ASP A 65 7.62 5.55 -11.52
N GLY A 66 7.20 4.99 -10.37
CA GLY A 66 6.28 5.65 -9.43
C GLY A 66 4.83 5.74 -9.90
N THR A 67 4.47 5.04 -10.98
CA THR A 67 3.12 4.99 -11.54
C THR A 67 2.56 3.57 -11.49
N LEU A 68 1.30 3.44 -11.07
CA LEU A 68 0.61 2.15 -11.06
C LEU A 68 -0.11 1.86 -12.37
N THR A 69 -0.06 0.59 -12.75
CA THR A 69 -0.82 0.01 -13.86
C THR A 69 -1.50 -1.27 -13.38
N GLY A 70 -2.77 -1.47 -13.74
CA GLY A 70 -3.53 -2.67 -13.41
C GLY A 70 -4.01 -3.39 -14.67
N THR A 71 -3.72 -4.68 -14.76
CA THR A 71 -4.01 -5.54 -15.90
C THR A 71 -4.84 -6.74 -15.47
N ILE A 72 -5.86 -7.09 -16.24
CA ILE A 72 -6.63 -8.32 -15.99
C ILE A 72 -5.74 -9.52 -16.34
N VAL A 73 -5.53 -10.41 -15.37
CA VAL A 73 -4.71 -11.63 -15.56
C VAL A 73 -5.54 -12.90 -15.57
N GLU A 74 -6.78 -12.85 -15.08
CA GLU A 74 -7.68 -14.01 -15.03
C GLU A 74 -9.15 -13.57 -15.05
N LEU A 75 -10.01 -14.39 -15.68
CA LEU A 75 -11.47 -14.29 -15.58
C LEU A 75 -11.96 -15.41 -14.65
N LEU A 76 -12.83 -15.07 -13.70
CA LEU A 76 -13.32 -16.01 -12.68
C LEU A 76 -14.72 -16.54 -12.98
N ASP A 77 -15.32 -16.09 -14.09
CA ASP A 77 -16.60 -16.57 -14.60
C ASP A 77 -16.53 -16.93 -16.09
N ASP A 78 -17.55 -17.63 -16.58
CA ASP A 78 -17.69 -18.00 -17.98
C ASP A 78 -18.38 -16.87 -18.80
N GLY A 79 -18.20 -15.61 -18.39
CA GLY A 79 -18.83 -14.44 -18.99
C GLY A 79 -18.14 -13.94 -20.27
N GLU A 80 -18.17 -12.62 -20.49
CA GLU A 80 -17.48 -12.00 -21.62
C GLU A 80 -15.97 -12.26 -21.56
N THR A 81 -15.38 -12.68 -22.68
CA THR A 81 -13.92 -12.92 -22.81
C THR A 81 -13.21 -11.81 -23.58
N VAL A 82 -13.96 -10.94 -24.25
CA VAL A 82 -13.48 -9.78 -25.01
C VAL A 82 -14.25 -8.53 -24.61
N CYS A 83 -13.65 -7.35 -24.76
CA CYS A 83 -14.36 -6.08 -24.48
C CYS A 83 -15.24 -5.65 -25.67
N SER A 84 -16.44 -6.23 -25.75
CA SER A 84 -17.43 -5.95 -26.80
C SER A 84 -17.90 -4.49 -26.80
N ALA A 85 -18.07 -3.92 -25.59
CA ALA A 85 -18.53 -2.56 -25.33
C ALA A 85 -17.44 -1.48 -25.47
N CYS A 86 -16.16 -1.88 -25.52
CA CYS A 86 -15.05 -0.96 -25.74
C CYS A 86 -15.10 -0.34 -27.15
N LYS A 87 -14.36 0.75 -27.32
CA LYS A 87 -14.24 1.49 -28.60
C LYS A 87 -12.77 1.62 -29.00
N GLY A 88 -12.54 1.93 -30.28
CA GLY A 88 -11.20 2.10 -30.84
C GLY A 88 -10.37 0.81 -30.72
N ASP A 89 -9.10 0.96 -30.41
CA ASP A 89 -8.13 -0.15 -30.39
C ASP A 89 -8.42 -1.21 -29.30
N ARG A 90 -9.30 -0.90 -28.35
CA ARG A 90 -9.72 -1.85 -27.30
C ARG A 90 -10.99 -2.62 -27.65
N LYS A 91 -11.65 -2.28 -28.76
CA LYS A 91 -12.87 -2.97 -29.18
C LYS A 91 -12.56 -4.40 -29.60
N ASP A 92 -13.36 -5.34 -29.09
CA ASP A 92 -13.30 -6.77 -29.38
C ASP A 92 -11.91 -7.40 -29.07
N GLN A 93 -11.12 -6.73 -28.22
CA GLN A 93 -9.85 -7.26 -27.73
C GLN A 93 -10.06 -8.16 -26.51
N PRO A 94 -9.21 -9.18 -26.31
CA PRO A 94 -9.26 -10.05 -25.13
C PRO A 94 -9.23 -9.26 -23.82
N LEU A 95 -10.05 -9.67 -22.85
CA LEU A 95 -10.03 -9.08 -21.51
C LEU A 95 -8.77 -9.48 -20.75
N VAL A 96 -8.35 -10.74 -20.83
CA VAL A 96 -7.07 -11.18 -20.26
C VAL A 96 -5.92 -10.48 -21.00
N GLY A 97 -5.03 -9.85 -20.24
CA GLY A 97 -3.96 -9.00 -20.75
C GLY A 97 -4.38 -7.54 -20.96
N MET A 98 -5.66 -7.19 -20.81
CA MET A 98 -6.12 -5.81 -20.95
C MET A 98 -5.74 -4.97 -19.73
N THR A 99 -4.99 -3.90 -19.96
CA THR A 99 -4.78 -2.85 -18.96
C THR A 99 -6.07 -2.05 -18.75
N ILE A 100 -6.59 -2.09 -17.52
CA ILE A 100 -7.82 -1.40 -17.12
C ILE A 100 -7.58 -0.29 -16.09
N LEU A 101 -6.41 -0.20 -15.49
CA LEU A 101 -6.00 0.87 -14.58
C LEU A 101 -4.65 1.41 -15.03
N TRP A 102 -4.49 2.72 -15.09
CA TRP A 102 -3.20 3.34 -15.45
C TRP A 102 -3.07 4.77 -14.93
N GLY A 103 -1.82 5.21 -14.80
CA GLY A 103 -1.49 6.61 -14.53
C GLY A 103 -1.73 7.05 -13.08
N LEU A 104 -1.92 6.11 -12.14
CA LEU A 104 -2.07 6.50 -10.73
C LEU A 104 -0.71 6.77 -10.10
N THR A 105 -0.61 7.87 -9.39
CA THR A 105 0.59 8.26 -8.63
C THR A 105 0.26 8.39 -7.15
N LYS A 106 1.28 8.26 -6.31
CA LYS A 106 1.12 8.37 -4.85
C LYS A 106 0.66 9.77 -4.45
N ASP A 107 -0.35 9.83 -3.58
CA ASP A 107 -0.99 11.05 -3.08
C ASP A 107 -1.32 10.86 -1.59
N GLY A 108 -0.37 11.25 -0.73
CA GLY A 108 -0.42 10.95 0.70
C GLY A 108 -0.42 9.44 0.96
N GLU A 109 -1.48 8.94 1.60
CA GLU A 109 -1.71 7.52 1.89
C GLU A 109 -2.47 6.78 0.78
N ALA A 110 -3.01 7.52 -0.20
CA ALA A 110 -3.75 6.98 -1.33
C ALA A 110 -2.93 7.06 -2.63
N TRP A 111 -3.53 6.56 -3.71
CA TRP A 111 -3.05 6.73 -5.08
C TRP A 111 -4.15 7.36 -5.90
N SER A 112 -3.85 8.40 -6.67
CA SER A 112 -4.87 9.20 -7.36
C SER A 112 -4.38 9.66 -8.74
N GLY A 113 -5.20 10.44 -9.44
CA GLY A 113 -4.83 11.07 -10.72
C GLY A 113 -4.87 10.17 -11.96
N GLY A 114 -5.07 8.87 -11.79
CA GLY A 114 -5.11 7.94 -12.92
C GLY A 114 -6.52 7.70 -13.48
N THR A 115 -6.63 6.66 -14.29
CA THR A 115 -7.84 6.31 -15.03
C THR A 115 -8.17 4.83 -14.84
N ILE A 116 -9.48 4.52 -14.76
CA ILE A 116 -10.01 3.16 -14.81
C ILE A 116 -10.91 2.99 -16.04
N LEU A 117 -10.72 1.91 -16.78
CA LEU A 117 -11.63 1.40 -17.80
C LEU A 117 -12.55 0.34 -17.19
N ARG A 118 -13.86 0.46 -17.41
CA ARG A 118 -14.83 -0.59 -17.10
C ARG A 118 -15.18 -1.37 -18.37
N PRO A 119 -14.69 -2.61 -18.55
CA PRO A 119 -14.96 -3.37 -19.78
C PRO A 119 -16.46 -3.58 -20.03
N ALA A 120 -17.23 -3.85 -18.97
CA ALA A 120 -18.67 -4.10 -19.03
C ALA A 120 -19.50 -3.00 -19.74
N ASN A 121 -18.98 -1.77 -19.84
CA ASN A 121 -19.65 -0.70 -20.60
C ASN A 121 -18.70 0.12 -21.47
N GLY A 122 -17.44 -0.29 -21.59
CA GLY A 122 -16.40 0.39 -22.37
C GLY A 122 -16.07 1.83 -21.93
N LYS A 123 -16.54 2.29 -20.77
CA LYS A 123 -16.34 3.68 -20.32
C LYS A 123 -15.15 3.79 -19.38
N THR A 124 -14.43 4.91 -19.52
CA THR A 124 -13.38 5.32 -18.60
C THR A 124 -13.88 6.36 -17.58
N ALA A 125 -13.20 6.42 -16.44
CA ALA A 125 -13.40 7.39 -15.36
C ALA A 125 -12.06 7.69 -14.68
N ASN A 126 -11.98 8.82 -13.97
CA ASN A 126 -10.85 9.08 -13.08
C ASN A 126 -10.79 8.02 -11.98
N ALA A 127 -9.60 7.65 -11.54
CA ALA A 127 -9.39 6.58 -10.56
C ALA A 127 -8.58 7.04 -9.35
N SER A 128 -8.95 6.53 -8.19
CA SER A 128 -8.11 6.50 -6.99
C SER A 128 -8.17 5.13 -6.31
N LEU A 129 -7.10 4.79 -5.60
CA LEU A 129 -6.92 3.54 -4.87
C LEU A 129 -6.50 3.84 -3.44
N GLU A 130 -7.12 3.17 -2.48
CA GLU A 130 -6.77 3.27 -1.07
C GLU A 130 -6.75 1.88 -0.44
N LEU A 131 -5.65 1.55 0.23
CA LEU A 131 -5.55 0.30 0.99
C LEU A 131 -6.39 0.39 2.26
N LYS A 132 -7.16 -0.66 2.53
CA LYS A 132 -8.00 -0.80 3.72
C LYS A 132 -7.63 -2.10 4.43
N GLU A 133 -8.02 -2.20 5.70
CA GLU A 133 -7.88 -3.42 6.51
C GLU A 133 -6.46 -4.02 6.41
N ASP A 134 -5.46 -3.21 6.78
CA ASP A 134 -4.03 -3.55 6.78
C ASP A 134 -3.54 -4.10 5.42
N GLY A 135 -4.16 -3.63 4.34
CA GLY A 135 -3.82 -3.96 2.97
C GLY A 135 -4.48 -5.23 2.43
N SER A 136 -5.35 -5.90 3.19
CA SER A 136 -6.13 -7.05 2.71
C SER A 136 -7.24 -6.66 1.72
N LYS A 137 -7.67 -5.39 1.76
CA LYS A 137 -8.67 -4.83 0.86
C LYS A 137 -8.14 -3.60 0.14
N LEU A 138 -8.64 -3.40 -1.08
CA LEU A 138 -8.36 -2.22 -1.88
C LEU A 138 -9.67 -1.54 -2.24
N GLU A 139 -9.87 -0.32 -1.78
CA GLU A 139 -10.97 0.51 -2.26
C GLU A 139 -10.55 1.16 -3.57
N VAL A 140 -11.29 0.84 -4.64
CA VAL A 140 -11.10 1.39 -5.98
C VAL A 140 -12.25 2.35 -6.28
N THR A 141 -11.94 3.63 -6.41
CA THR A 141 -12.94 4.67 -6.65
C THR A 141 -12.84 5.20 -8.07
N GLY A 142 -13.95 5.14 -8.81
CA GLY A 142 -14.10 5.75 -10.11
C GLY A 142 -14.96 7.03 -10.04
N SER A 143 -14.49 8.15 -10.56
CA SER A 143 -15.24 9.42 -10.58
C SER A 143 -15.38 10.03 -11.97
N LYS A 144 -16.53 10.68 -12.20
CA LYS A 144 -16.82 11.44 -13.42
C LYS A 144 -17.67 12.67 -13.06
N GLY A 145 -17.06 13.85 -13.07
CA GLY A 145 -17.68 15.06 -12.54
C GLY A 145 -17.94 14.93 -11.05
N PHE A 146 -19.14 15.30 -10.59
CA PHE A 146 -19.55 15.22 -9.18
C PHE A 146 -19.98 13.82 -8.71
N MET A 147 -20.02 12.83 -9.60
CA MET A 147 -20.44 11.47 -9.25
C MET A 147 -19.23 10.55 -9.10
N SER A 148 -19.09 9.94 -7.93
CA SER A 148 -18.12 8.88 -7.64
C SER A 148 -18.82 7.58 -7.28
N ARG A 149 -18.16 6.46 -7.56
CA ARG A 149 -18.55 5.12 -7.12
C ARG A 149 -17.30 4.37 -6.70
N SER A 150 -17.38 3.68 -5.58
CA SER A 150 -16.29 2.88 -5.02
C SER A 150 -16.64 1.41 -5.06
N GLN A 151 -15.63 0.57 -5.25
CA GLN A 151 -15.73 -0.87 -5.16
C GLN A 151 -14.55 -1.40 -4.35
N THR A 152 -14.82 -2.35 -3.47
CA THR A 152 -13.78 -3.01 -2.69
C THR A 152 -13.30 -4.27 -3.41
N TRP A 153 -12.00 -4.38 -3.62
CA TRP A 153 -11.32 -5.56 -4.15
C TRP A 153 -10.61 -6.31 -3.02
N GLU A 154 -10.48 -7.62 -3.17
CA GLU A 154 -9.85 -8.49 -2.17
C GLU A 154 -8.45 -8.91 -2.61
N ARG A 155 -7.46 -8.81 -1.72
CA ARG A 155 -6.10 -9.24 -2.02
C ARG A 155 -6.04 -10.76 -2.17
N ILE A 156 -5.39 -11.24 -3.22
CA ILE A 156 -5.06 -12.66 -3.36
C ILE A 156 -3.67 -12.88 -2.78
N LEU A 157 -3.58 -13.71 -1.74
CA LEU A 157 -2.30 -14.13 -1.18
C LEU A 157 -1.74 -15.26 -2.04
N GLU A 158 -0.53 -15.09 -2.56
CA GLU A 158 0.21 -16.11 -3.30
C GLU A 158 0.22 -17.43 -2.50
N GLY A 159 -0.19 -18.54 -3.12
CA GLY A 159 -0.38 -19.85 -2.48
C GLY A 159 -1.82 -20.17 -2.02
N THR A 160 -2.74 -19.21 -2.06
CA THR A 160 -4.17 -19.49 -1.84
C THR A 160 -4.79 -19.98 -3.14
N LYS A 161 -4.87 -21.31 -3.32
CA LYS A 161 -5.67 -21.91 -4.39
C LYS A 161 -7.12 -21.42 -4.24
N PRO A 162 -7.73 -20.76 -5.24
CA PRO A 162 -9.12 -20.36 -5.15
C PRO A 162 -10.00 -21.61 -4.96
N ALA A 163 -10.91 -21.55 -3.99
CA ALA A 163 -11.78 -22.68 -3.60
C ALA A 163 -12.81 -23.10 -4.68
N PHE A 164 -12.70 -22.56 -5.90
CA PHE A 164 -13.63 -22.80 -7.01
C PHE A 164 -13.09 -23.76 -8.08
N ASP A 165 -11.89 -24.33 -7.90
CA ASP A 165 -11.40 -25.39 -8.77
C ASP A 165 -12.08 -26.73 -8.46
N ASN A 166 -13.23 -26.97 -9.10
CA ASN A 166 -13.87 -28.27 -9.19
C ASN A 166 -14.14 -28.65 -10.66
N ARG A 167 -13.12 -28.50 -11.53
CA ARG A 167 -13.14 -29.08 -12.88
C ARG A 167 -12.16 -30.25 -12.95
N SER A 168 -12.73 -31.45 -12.94
CA SER A 168 -12.15 -32.75 -13.31
C SER A 168 -11.84 -32.85 -14.80
#